data_AF-A0A5J4P7T6-F1
#
_entry.id   AF-A0A5J4P7T6-F1
#
_cell.length_a   1.000
_cell.length_b   1.000
_cell.length_c   1.000
_cell.angle_alpha   90.00
_cell.angle_beta   90.00
_cell.angle_gamma   90.00
#
_symmetry.space_group_name_H-M   'P 1'
#
loop_
_entity.id
_entity.type
_entity.pdbx_description
1 polymer ?
#
loop_
_entity_poly.entity_id
_entity_poly.type
_entity_poly.pdbx_seq_one_letter_code
_entity_poly.pdbx_strand_id
1 'polypeptide(L)' 'MLLYIGMETASLPLACLAAYNKYTEKSAEAGVKYVLISALSSGIMLFGLSFLYGSLGSMYCDNMSI' A
#
# COMPACT_ATOMS: atom_id res chain seq x y z
N MET A 1 12.71 0.28 0.89
CA MET A 1 12.06 0.20 -0.45
C MET A 1 11.42 -1.16 -0.73
N LEU A 2 12.11 -2.29 -0.51
CA LEU A 2 11.54 -3.64 -0.72
C LEU A 2 10.22 -3.88 0.04
N LEU A 3 10.10 -3.36 1.26
CA LEU A 3 8.87 -3.45 2.08
C LEU A 3 7.66 -2.81 1.35
N TYR A 4 7.85 -1.60 0.83
CA TYR A 4 6.79 -0.89 0.10
C TYR A 4 6.35 -1.65 -1.16
N ILE A 5 7.31 -2.11 -1.96
CA ILE A 5 7.05 -2.89 -3.18
C ILE A 5 6.33 -4.21 -2.85
N GLY A 6 6.75 -4.91 -1.79
CA GLY A 6 6.10 -6.14 -1.34
C GLY A 6 4.65 -5.92 -0.91
N MET A 7 4.36 -4.81 -0.21
CA MET A 7 2.99 -4.46 0.15
C MET A 7 2.13 -4.07 -1.06
N GLU A 8 2.63 -3.27 -2.00
CA GLU A 8 1.86 -2.95 -3.21
C GLU A 8 1.55 -4.19 -4.05
N THR A 9 2.52 -5.10 -4.16
CA THR A 9 2.35 -6.38 -4.87
C THR A 9 1.29 -7.26 -4.21
N ALA A 10 1.15 -7.21 -2.88
CA ALA A 10 0.08 -7.90 -2.16
C ALA A 10 -1.28 -7.18 -2.27
N SER A 11 -1.32 -5.85 -2.33
CA SER A 11 -2.55 -5.05 -2.41
C SER A 11 -3.25 -5.12 -3.79
N LEU A 12 -2.50 -5.22 -4.89
CA LEU A 12 -3.07 -5.37 -6.25
C LEU A 12 -4.04 -6.57 -6.38
N PRO A 13 -3.66 -7.81 -6.01
CA PRO A 13 -4.57 -8.96 -6.12
C PRO A 13 -5.75 -8.88 -5.15
N LEU A 14 -5.59 -8.24 -3.99
CA LEU A 14 -6.70 -7.97 -3.05
C LEU A 14 -7.72 -7.01 -3.67
N ALA A 15 -7.26 -5.99 -4.39
CA ALA A 15 -8.14 -5.09 -5.13
C ALA A 15 -8.91 -5.82 -6.25
N CYS A 16 -8.22 -6.72 -6.99
CA CYS A 16 -8.88 -7.57 -7.98
C CYS A 16 -9.91 -8.52 -7.35
N LEU A 17 -9.63 -9.08 -6.18
CA LEU A 17 -10.53 -9.98 -5.46
C LEU A 17 -11.76 -9.24 -4.92
N ALA A 18 -11.59 -8.01 -4.41
CA ALA A 18 -12.70 -7.17 -3.95
C ALA A 18 -13.69 -6.82 -5.07
N ALA A 19 -13.19 -6.69 -6.31
CA ALA A 19 -13.98 -6.43 -7.52
C ALA A 19 -14.35 -7.71 -8.31
N TYR A 20 -14.12 -8.91 -7.75
CA TYR A 20 -14.29 -10.16 -8.47
C TYR A 20 -15.74 -10.43 -8.88
N ASN A 21 -16.71 -10.09 -8.01
CA ASN A 21 -18.11 -10.37 -8.26
C ASN A 21 -18.78 -9.27 -9.11
N LYS A 22 -18.57 -9.33 -10.43
CA LYS A 22 -19.09 -8.33 -11.39
C LYS A 22 -20.62 -8.26 -11.47
N TYR A 23 -21.34 -9.25 -10.95
CA TYR A 23 -22.81 -9.31 -11.03
C TYR A 23 -23.52 -8.54 -9.90
N THR A 24 -22.76 -8.02 -8.93
CA THR A 24 -23.33 -7.20 -7.85
C THR A 24 -22.70 -5.81 -7.85
N GLU A 25 -23.56 -4.78 -7.92
CA GLU A 25 -23.15 -3.38 -7.87
C GLU A 25 -22.33 -3.07 -6.61
N LYS A 26 -22.64 -3.75 -5.50
CA LYS A 26 -21.89 -3.64 -4.23
C LYS A 26 -20.42 -4.04 -4.34
N SER A 27 -20.08 -5.01 -5.20
CA SER A 27 -18.69 -5.46 -5.38
C SER A 27 -17.90 -4.47 -6.24
N ALA A 28 -18.56 -3.82 -7.21
CA ALA A 28 -17.96 -2.72 -7.96
C ALA A 28 -17.66 -1.51 -7.05
N GLU A 29 -18.62 -1.13 -6.20
CA GLU A 29 -18.41 -0.06 -5.21
C GLU A 29 -17.33 -0.42 -4.18
N ALA A 30 -17.30 -1.67 -3.71
CA ALA A 30 -16.29 -2.15 -2.78
C ALA A 30 -14.88 -2.14 -3.40
N GLY A 31 -14.75 -2.55 -4.67
CA GLY A 31 -13.49 -2.50 -5.41
C GLY A 31 -12.95 -1.07 -5.53
N VAL A 32 -13.80 -0.11 -5.92
CA VAL A 32 -13.41 1.31 -6.01
C VAL A 32 -13.02 1.87 -4.64
N LYS A 33 -13.79 1.60 -3.59
CA LYS A 33 -13.43 2.02 -2.22
C LYS A 33 -12.11 1.44 -1.77
N TYR A 34 -11.86 0.17 -2.05
CA TYR A 34 -10.62 -0.51 -1.68
C TYR A 34 -9.40 0.13 -2.39
N VAL A 35 -9.50 0.38 -3.70
CA VAL A 35 -8.43 1.04 -4.45
C VAL A 35 -8.15 2.44 -3.92
N LEU A 36 -9.18 3.23 -3.62
CA LEU A 36 -9.03 4.58 -3.06
C LEU A 36 -8.38 4.57 -1.67
N ILE A 37 -8.83 3.69 -0.77
CA ILE A 37 -8.22 3.52 0.56
C ILE A 37 -6.77 3.04 0.46
N SER A 38 -6.49 2.11 -0.47
CA SER A 38 -5.15 1.57 -0.68
C SER A 38 -4.19 2.64 -1.17
N ALA A 39 -4.60 3.47 -2.15
CA ALA A 39 -3.77 4.55 -2.68
C ALA A 39 -3.46 5.61 -1.61
N LEU A 40 -4.46 5.97 -0.78
CA LEU A 40 -4.28 6.88 0.35
C LEU A 40 -3.29 6.31 1.37
N SER A 41 -3.46 5.04 1.75
CA SER A 41 -2.58 4.36 2.70
C SER A 41 -1.14 4.27 2.20
N SER A 42 -0.93 3.92 0.91
CA SER A 42 0.39 3.93 0.27
C SER A 42 1.04 5.30 0.31
N GLY A 43 0.27 6.38 0.07
CA GLY A 43 0.78 7.75 0.15
C GLY A 43 1.26 8.14 1.56
N ILE A 44 0.48 7.79 2.59
CA ILE A 44 0.84 8.04 3.99
C ILE A 44 2.11 7.26 4.36
N MET A 45 2.22 6.01 3.90
CA MET A 45 3.38 5.18 4.15
C MET A 45 4.65 5.72 3.47
N LEU A 46 4.57 6.11 2.20
CA LEU A 46 5.69 6.74 1.49
C LEU A 46 6.12 8.04 2.17
N PHE A 47 5.17 8.82 2.67
CA PHE A 47 5.49 10.02 3.45
C PHE A 47 6.23 9.68 4.74
N GLY A 48 5.79 8.66 5.49
CA GLY A 48 6.50 8.15 6.66
C GLY A 48 7.91 7.63 6.34
N LEU A 49 8.06 6.90 5.25
CA LEU A 49 9.36 6.42 4.76
C LEU A 49 10.29 7.58 4.35
N SER A 50 9.74 8.65 3.76
CA SER A 50 10.48 9.87 3.42
C SER A 50 11.02 10.56 4.67
N PHE A 51 10.19 10.67 5.72
CA PHE A 51 10.60 11.24 6.99
C PHE A 51 11.68 10.40 7.67
N LEU A 52 11.51 9.08 7.68
CA LEU A 52 12.46 8.13 8.27
C LEU A 52 13.80 8.16 7.52
N TYR A 53 13.76 8.23 6.18
CA TYR A 53 14.96 8.41 5.36
C TYR A 53 15.64 9.75 5.61
N GLY A 54 14.88 10.84 5.76
CA GLY A 54 15.44 12.14 6.13
C GLY A 54 16.14 12.14 7.50
N SER A 55 15.66 11.34 8.45
CA SER A 55 16.25 11.25 9.78
C SER A 55 17.43 10.28 9.90
N LEU A 56 17.43 9.16 9.16
CA LEU A 56 18.49 8.14 9.26
C LEU A 56 19.50 8.15 8.09
N GLY A 57 19.19 8.81 6.97
CA GLY A 57 20.01 8.82 5.76
C GLY A 57 20.10 7.46 5.03
N SER A 58 19.50 6.41 5.58
CA SER A 58 19.53 5.03 5.09
C SER A 58 18.12 4.44 5.07
N MET A 59 17.82 3.68 4.01
CA MET A 59 16.56 2.92 3.89
C MET A 59 16.74 1.42 4.19
N TYR A 60 17.88 1.01 4.74
CA TYR A 60 18.15 -0.38 5.12
C TYR A 60 17.65 -0.63 6.55
N CYS A 61 16.69 -1.56 6.69
CA CYS A 61 16.22 -2.03 8.01
C CYS A 61 17.37 -2.55 8.88
N ASP A 62 18.38 -3.15 8.27
CA ASP A 62 19.56 -3.70 8.95
C ASP A 62 20.44 -2.61 9.59
N ASN A 63 20.52 -1.42 8.98
CA ASN A 63 21.28 -0.29 9.51
C ASN A 63 20.45 0.62 10.42
N MET A 64 19.19 0.29 10.65
CA MET A 64 18.31 1.01 11.57
C MET A 64 18.56 0.45 12.98
N SER A 65 19.67 0.87 13.59
CA SER A 65 20.00 0.51 14.98
C SER A 65 19.01 1.20 15.94
N ILE A 66 17.98 0.45 16.35
CA ILE A 66 17.12 0.75 17.49
C ILE A 66 17.63 -0.06 18.68
#